data_AF-A0A268HH60-F1
#
_entry.id   AF-A0A268HH60-F1
#
_cell.length_a   1.000
_cell.length_b   1.000
_cell.length_c   1.000
_cell.angle_alpha   90.00
_cell.angle_beta   90.00
_cell.angle_gamma   90.00
#
_symmetry.space_group_name_H-M   'P 1'
#
loop_
_entity.id
_entity.type
_entity.pdbx_description
1 polymer ?
#
loop_
_entity_poly.entity_id
_entity_poly.type
_entity_poly.pdbx_seq_one_letter_code
_entity_poly.pdbx_strand_id
1 'polypeptide(L)'
;MIIEKLTKLKHQIEVREDLLPLCNDKRLKVFIEWGDAHFDLHIDRSSLTTPASKPYGILHIRTDEQTLQELLAGEVQLRSIRNKQVVDGDYQHILLVEALLFLGGQGSL
;
A
#
# COMPACT_ATOMS: atom_id res chain seq x y z
N MET A 1 12.37 -1.40 12.50
CA MET A 1 11.09 -2.11 12.70
C MET A 1 10.22 -1.98 11.46
N ILE A 2 9.74 -3.08 10.89
CA ILE A 2 8.83 -3.09 9.71
C ILE A 2 7.51 -2.38 10.03
N ILE A 3 6.92 -2.66 11.19
CA ILE A 3 5.66 -2.05 11.66
C ILE A 3 5.77 -0.51 11.74
N GLU A 4 6.90 0.03 12.21
CA GLU A 4 7.11 1.47 12.27
C GLU A 4 7.13 2.10 10.86
N LYS A 5 7.82 1.46 9.90
CA LYS A 5 7.86 1.93 8.51
C LYS A 5 6.46 1.91 7.88
N LEU A 6 5.70 0.84 8.11
CA LEU A 6 4.32 0.70 7.60
C LEU A 6 3.36 1.70 8.27
N THR A 7 3.52 1.96 9.56
CA THR A 7 2.73 2.97 10.29
C THR A 7 3.05 4.37 9.79
N LYS A 8 4.33 4.67 9.53
CA LYS A 8 4.76 5.94 8.93
C LYS A 8 4.17 6.12 7.53
N LEU A 9 4.21 5.07 6.70
CA LEU A 9 3.60 5.07 5.37
C LEU A 9 2.10 5.36 5.44
N LYS A 10 1.37 4.67 6.34
CA LYS A 10 -0.06 4.90 6.58
C LYS A 10 -0.32 6.37 6.92
N HIS A 11 0.43 6.94 7.86
CA HIS A 11 0.27 8.33 8.25
C HIS A 11 0.54 9.29 7.08
N GLN A 12 1.58 9.05 6.27
CA GLN A 12 1.88 9.86 5.09
C GLN A 12 0.73 9.84 4.07
N ILE A 13 0.11 8.67 3.83
CA ILE A 13 -1.05 8.55 2.94
C ILE A 13 -2.26 9.35 3.48
N GLU A 14 -2.44 9.39 4.79
CA GLU A 14 -3.55 10.09 5.44
C GLU A 14 -3.40 11.62 5.39
N VAL A 15 -2.18 12.16 5.46
CA VAL A 15 -1.96 13.61 5.60
C VAL A 15 -1.50 14.32 4.32
N ARG A 16 -0.93 13.59 3.35
CA ARG A 16 -0.39 14.20 2.12
C ARG A 16 -1.48 14.48 1.09
N GLU A 17 -1.76 15.76 0.85
CA GLU A 17 -2.70 16.21 -0.18
C GLU A 17 -2.22 15.94 -1.60
N ASP A 18 -0.90 15.92 -1.83
CA ASP A 18 -0.32 15.64 -3.16
C ASP A 18 -0.52 14.18 -3.60
N LEU A 19 -0.86 13.28 -2.67
CA LEU A 19 -1.25 11.89 -2.97
C LEU A 19 -2.75 11.77 -3.33
N LEU A 20 -3.54 12.84 -3.17
CA LEU A 20 -4.98 12.82 -3.48
C LEU A 20 -5.29 12.37 -4.90
N PRO A 21 -4.59 12.82 -5.96
CA PRO A 21 -4.90 12.38 -7.33
C PRO A 21 -4.73 10.87 -7.54
N LEU A 22 -3.83 10.22 -6.78
CA LEU A 22 -3.57 8.78 -6.86
C LEU A 22 -4.62 7.97 -6.09
N CYS A 23 -5.16 8.55 -5.01
CA CYS A 23 -6.10 7.92 -4.10
C CYS A 23 -7.57 8.37 -4.32
N ASN A 24 -7.82 9.31 -5.24
CA ASN A 24 -9.14 9.88 -5.47
C ASN A 24 -10.11 8.78 -5.95
N ASP A 25 -11.32 8.74 -5.38
CA ASP A 25 -12.34 7.69 -5.59
C ASP A 25 -11.92 6.25 -5.24
N LYS A 26 -10.70 6.02 -4.72
CA LYS A 26 -10.23 4.68 -4.38
C LYS A 26 -10.43 4.39 -2.91
N ARG A 27 -11.22 3.35 -2.64
CA ARG A 27 -11.33 2.69 -1.34
C ARG A 27 -10.58 1.38 -1.46
N LEU A 28 -9.46 1.22 -0.77
CA LEU A 28 -8.61 0.03 -0.86
C LEU A 28 -8.21 -0.45 0.53
N LYS A 29 -8.45 -1.74 0.80
CA LYS A 29 -7.87 -2.45 1.95
C LYS A 29 -6.69 -3.28 1.47
N VAL A 30 -5.54 -3.07 2.08
CA VAL A 30 -4.31 -3.79 1.78
C VAL A 30 -3.93 -4.60 3.01
N PHE A 31 -3.91 -5.92 2.85
CA PHE A 31 -3.51 -6.87 3.87
C PHE A 31 -2.09 -7.32 3.58
N ILE A 32 -1.15 -7.03 4.47
CA ILE A 32 0.27 -7.37 4.32
C ILE A 32 0.62 -8.42 5.37
N GLU A 33 1.05 -9.59 4.95
CA GLU A 33 1.39 -10.73 5.82
C GLU A 33 2.85 -11.15 5.58
N TRP A 34 3.62 -11.33 6.66
CA TRP A 34 4.97 -11.90 6.63
C TRP A 34 5.25 -12.77 7.86
N GLY A 35 5.55 -14.05 7.65
CA GLY A 35 5.62 -15.02 8.75
C GLY A 35 4.30 -15.08 9.53
N ASP A 36 4.37 -14.92 10.85
CA ASP A 36 3.20 -14.86 11.74
C ASP A 36 2.67 -13.42 11.97
N ALA A 37 3.29 -12.42 11.33
CA ALA A 37 2.94 -11.01 11.47
C ALA A 37 2.06 -10.52 10.32
N HIS A 38 1.23 -9.53 10.60
CA HIS A 38 0.42 -8.86 9.59
C HIS A 38 0.30 -7.35 9.86
N PHE A 39 -0.07 -6.61 8.82
CA PHE A 39 -0.38 -5.20 8.88
C PHE A 39 -1.48 -4.84 7.89
N ASP A 40 -2.48 -4.12 8.39
CA ASP A 40 -3.62 -3.68 7.59
C ASP A 40 -3.49 -2.19 7.25
N LEU A 41 -3.40 -1.90 5.96
CA LEU A 41 -3.40 -0.55 5.44
C LEU A 41 -4.78 -0.25 4.81
N HIS A 42 -5.44 0.77 5.36
CA HIS A 42 -6.71 1.25 4.85
C HIS A 42 -6.51 2.57 4.12
N ILE A 43 -6.78 2.57 2.82
CA ILE A 43 -6.79 3.76 1.99
C ILE A 43 -8.25 4.12 1.75
N ASP A 44 -8.70 5.16 2.44
CA ASP A 44 -10.04 5.72 2.26
C ASP A 44 -9.94 7.25 2.24
N ARG A 45 -9.97 7.82 1.03
CA ARG A 45 -9.99 9.28 0.82
C ARG A 45 -11.32 9.74 0.23
N SER A 46 -12.38 8.93 0.39
CA SER A 46 -13.74 9.25 -0.08
C SER A 46 -14.41 10.41 0.69
N SER A 47 -13.70 11.04 1.64
CA SER A 47 -14.24 12.10 2.51
C SER A 47 -14.22 13.51 1.91
N LEU A 48 -13.60 13.75 0.74
CA LEU A 48 -13.40 15.12 0.23
C LEU A 48 -14.37 15.58 -0.86
N THR A 49 -15.08 14.69 -1.57
CA THR A 49 -15.88 15.12 -2.74
C THR A 49 -17.29 14.54 -2.82
N THR A 50 -17.57 13.32 -2.39
CA THR A 50 -18.92 12.74 -2.22
C THR A 50 -18.76 11.36 -1.59
N PRO A 51 -19.64 10.86 -0.69
CA PRO A 51 -19.51 9.50 -0.18
C PRO A 51 -19.48 8.50 -1.34
N ALA A 52 -18.33 7.88 -1.55
CA ALA A 52 -18.14 6.91 -2.62
C ALA A 52 -19.01 5.68 -2.34
N SER A 53 -20.01 5.46 -3.19
CA SER A 53 -20.94 4.32 -3.13
C SER A 53 -20.29 2.97 -3.47
N LYS A 54 -19.01 2.96 -3.85
CA LYS A 54 -18.28 1.77 -4.29
C LYS A 54 -17.74 0.96 -3.09
N PRO A 55 -17.76 -0.39 -3.19
CA PRO A 55 -17.13 -1.26 -2.19
C PRO A 55 -15.61 -1.05 -2.16
N TYR A 56 -14.96 -1.44 -1.06
CA TYR A 56 -13.49 -1.46 -1.01
C TYR A 56 -12.95 -2.46 -2.04
N GLY A 57 -11.98 -2.01 -2.83
CA GLY A 57 -11.01 -2.91 -3.43
C GLY A 57 -10.21 -3.61 -2.34
N ILE A 58 -9.73 -4.81 -2.65
CA ILE A 58 -8.91 -5.61 -1.75
C ILE A 58 -7.59 -5.93 -2.47
N LEU A 59 -6.49 -5.86 -1.73
CA LEU A 59 -5.17 -6.33 -2.12
C LEU A 59 -4.57 -7.14 -0.98
N HIS A 60 -4.22 -8.39 -1.24
CA HIS A 60 -3.46 -9.25 -0.33
C HIS A 60 -2.01 -9.33 -0.79
N ILE A 61 -1.08 -9.11 0.13
CA ILE A 61 0.37 -9.23 -0.08
C ILE A 61 0.88 -10.18 0.99
N ARG A 62 1.16 -11.42 0.63
CA ARG A 62 1.84 -12.38 1.51
C ARG A 62 3.23 -12.64 0.96
N THR A 63 4.23 -12.33 1.79
CA THR A 63 5.64 -12.34 1.41
C THR A 63 6.52 -12.73 2.59
N ASP A 64 7.81 -13.01 2.37
CA ASP A 64 8.78 -13.13 3.46
C ASP A 64 9.23 -11.76 3.99
N GLU A 65 9.82 -11.76 5.19
CA GLU A 65 10.27 -10.54 5.88
C GLU A 65 11.31 -9.77 5.06
N GLN A 66 12.26 -10.48 4.43
CA GLN A 66 13.33 -9.87 3.66
C GLN A 66 12.75 -9.09 2.47
N THR A 67 11.89 -9.74 1.68
CA THR A 67 11.22 -9.13 0.52
C THR A 67 10.36 -7.94 0.95
N LEU A 68 9.70 -8.00 2.11
CA LEU A 68 8.95 -6.84 2.64
C LEU A 68 9.88 -5.67 2.97
N GLN A 69 11.08 -5.93 3.51
CA GLN A 69 12.07 -4.88 3.74
C GLN A 69 12.57 -4.27 2.43
N GLU A 70 12.84 -5.09 1.41
CA GLU A 70 13.26 -4.66 0.07
C GLU A 70 12.16 -3.83 -0.63
N LEU A 71 10.88 -4.22 -0.48
CA LEU A 71 9.72 -3.44 -0.93
C LEU A 71 9.65 -2.07 -0.25
N LEU A 72 9.81 -2.03 1.08
CA LEU A 72 9.79 -0.79 1.87
C LEU A 72 11.00 0.11 1.60
N ALA A 73 12.11 -0.46 1.12
CA ALA A 73 13.29 0.26 0.67
C ALA A 73 13.17 0.74 -0.79
N GLY A 74 12.16 0.27 -1.53
CA GLY A 74 12.00 0.55 -2.96
C GLY A 74 13.00 -0.20 -3.85
N GLU A 75 13.69 -1.21 -3.31
CA GLU A 75 14.65 -2.05 -4.04
C GLU A 75 13.94 -3.08 -4.93
N VAL A 76 12.76 -3.51 -4.51
CA VAL A 76 11.90 -4.44 -5.23
C VAL A 76 10.55 -3.79 -5.51
N GLN A 77 9.98 -4.14 -6.66
CA GLN A 77 8.66 -3.68 -7.10
C GLN A 77 7.61 -4.74 -6.76
N LEU A 78 6.46 -4.34 -6.22
CA LEU A 78 5.38 -5.26 -5.86
C LEU A 78 4.91 -6.10 -7.07
N ARG A 79 4.88 -5.51 -8.26
CA ARG A 79 4.53 -6.22 -9.50
C ARG A 79 5.54 -7.31 -9.89
N SER A 80 6.82 -7.17 -9.51
CA SER A 80 7.85 -8.15 -9.89
C SER A 80 7.81 -9.40 -9.02
N ILE A 81 7.25 -9.31 -7.82
CA ILE A 81 7.08 -10.45 -6.91
C ILE A 81 5.73 -11.14 -7.04
N ARG A 82 4.77 -10.58 -7.80
CA ARG A 82 3.43 -11.15 -7.99
C ARG A 82 3.42 -12.62 -8.44
N ASN A 83 4.39 -13.03 -9.25
CA ASN A 83 4.46 -14.41 -9.76
C ASN A 83 5.25 -15.36 -8.84
N LYS A 84 5.93 -14.83 -7.82
CA LYS A 84 6.81 -15.58 -6.90
C LYS A 84 6.24 -15.66 -5.48
N GLN A 85 5.46 -14.66 -5.10
CA GLN A 85 4.80 -14.48 -3.82
C GLN A 85 3.29 -14.30 -4.05
N VAL A 86 2.48 -14.48 -3.01
CA VAL A 86 1.02 -14.34 -3.14
C VAL A 86 0.68 -12.85 -3.08
N VAL A 87 0.61 -12.22 -4.24
CA VAL A 87 0.05 -10.87 -4.42
C VAL A 87 -1.27 -10.99 -5.19
N ASP A 88 -2.38 -10.92 -4.47
CA ASP A 88 -3.73 -11.11 -5.02
C ASP A 88 -4.57 -9.83 -4.93
N GLY A 89 -5.11 -9.40 -6.07
CA GLY A 89 -5.84 -8.15 -6.21
C GLY A 89 -5.75 -7.57 -7.62
N ASP A 90 -6.53 -6.51 -7.86
CA ASP A 90 -6.52 -5.79 -9.13
C ASP A 90 -5.12 -5.21 -9.43
N TYR A 91 -4.67 -5.32 -10.67
CA TYR A 91 -3.38 -4.79 -11.09
C TYR A 91 -3.23 -3.28 -10.83
N GLN A 92 -4.32 -2.52 -10.91
CA GLN A 92 -4.33 -1.10 -10.54
C GLN A 92 -4.11 -0.87 -9.04
N HIS A 93 -4.58 -1.79 -8.17
CA HIS A 93 -4.30 -1.73 -6.74
C HIS A 93 -2.84 -2.04 -6.45
N ILE A 94 -2.26 -3.01 -7.16
CA ILE A 94 -0.82 -3.33 -7.09
C ILE A 94 0.01 -2.09 -7.44
N LEU A 95 -0.28 -1.45 -8.57
CA LEU A 95 0.46 -0.25 -9.01
C LEU A 95 0.29 0.93 -8.03
N LEU A 96 -0.91 1.12 -7.47
CA LEU A 96 -1.14 2.15 -6.46
C LEU A 96 -0.29 1.89 -5.21
N VAL A 97 -0.33 0.69 -4.66
CA VAL A 97 0.42 0.36 -3.44
C VAL A 97 1.92 0.39 -3.68
N GLU A 98 2.39 -0.03 -4.84
CA GLU A 98 3.79 0.11 -5.24
C GLU A 98 4.23 1.57 -5.28
N ALA A 99 3.44 2.46 -5.89
CA ALA A 99 3.72 3.89 -5.91
C ALA A 99 3.73 4.49 -4.49
N LEU A 100 2.81 4.08 -3.63
CA LEU A 100 2.75 4.54 -2.24
C LEU A 100 3.95 4.06 -1.43
N LEU A 101 4.35 2.79 -1.57
CA LEU A 101 5.55 2.24 -0.92
C LEU A 101 6.80 3.00 -1.35
N PHE A 102 6.94 3.30 -2.64
CA PHE A 102 8.04 4.09 -3.17
C PHE A 102 8.06 5.52 -2.59
N LEU A 103 6.90 6.19 -2.57
CA LEU A 103 6.76 7.56 -2.05
C LEU A 103 6.91 7.66 -0.52
N GLY A 104 6.63 6.59 0.23
CA GLY A 104 6.88 6.53 1.67
C GLY A 104 8.30 6.12 2.04
N GLY A 105 8.96 5.33 1.19
CA GLY A 105 10.37 4.93 1.33
C GLY A 105 11.34 6.07 1.04
N GLN A 106 11.05 6.90 0.04
CA GLN A 106 11.73 8.17 -0.17
C GLN A 106 11.12 9.23 0.74
N GLY A 107 11.67 9.40 1.94
CA GLY A 107 11.27 10.48 2.85
C GLY A 107 11.65 11.88 2.37
N SER A 108 11.20 12.31 1.18
CA SER A 108 11.50 13.62 0.60
C SER A 108 10.55 13.96 -0.54
N LEU A 109 9.68 14.95 -0.34
CA LEU A 109 10.02 16.33 -0.68
C LEU A 109 9.82 17.19 0.57
#